data_AF-A0A9E0EX60-F1
#
_entry.id   AF-A0A9E0EX60-F1
#
_cell.length_a   1.000
_cell.length_b   1.000
_cell.length_c   1.000
_cell.angle_alpha   90.00
_cell.angle_beta   90.00
_cell.angle_gamma   90.00
#
_symmetry.space_group_name_H-M   'P 1'
#
loop_
_entity.id
_entity.type
_entity.pdbx_description
1 polymer ?
#
loop_
_entity_poly.entity_id
_entity_poly.type
_entity_poly.pdbx_seq_one_letter_code
_entity_poly.pdbx_strand_id
1 'polypeptide(L)' 'MKKLSHIDDAGQVQMVDVTDKAQTARKAKARGQVTMKSATLKLLAEGRMAKGNVLTAAKLAGILAAK' A
#
# COMPACT_ATOMS: atom_id res chain seq x y z
N MET A 1 28.26 1.94 10.81
CA MET A 1 26.98 1.77 10.09
C MET A 1 25.88 1.51 11.12
N LYS A 2 24.68 2.05 10.93
CA LYS A 2 23.56 1.86 11.86
C LYS A 2 23.00 0.44 11.69
N LYS A 3 22.89 -0.35 12.77
CA LYS A 3 22.34 -1.71 12.74
C LYS A 3 20.91 -1.68 12.21
N LEU A 4 20.59 -2.53 11.23
CA LEU A 4 19.24 -2.69 10.70
C LEU A 4 18.39 -3.45 11.73
N SER A 5 17.13 -3.05 11.92
CA SER A 5 16.26 -3.71 12.91
C SER A 5 15.62 -5.00 12.39
N HIS A 6 15.31 -5.08 11.11
CA HIS A 6 14.60 -6.22 10.51
C HIS A 6 15.52 -7.29 9.91
N ILE A 7 16.83 -7.16 10.11
CA ILE A 7 17.86 -8.07 9.60
C ILE A 7 18.70 -8.54 10.79
N ASP A 8 19.00 -9.83 10.86
CA ASP A 8 19.86 -10.41 11.89
C ASP A 8 21.35 -10.22 11.57
N ASP A 9 22.21 -10.67 12.47
CA ASP A 9 23.66 -10.54 12.31
C ASP A 9 24.24 -11.47 11.21
N ALA A 10 23.44 -12.44 10.74
CA ALA A 10 23.75 -13.31 9.60
C ALA A 10 23.20 -12.77 8.26
N GLY A 11 22.51 -11.63 8.26
CA GLY A 11 21.91 -11.03 7.06
C GLY A 11 20.53 -11.57 6.68
N GLN A 12 19.91 -12.39 7.51
CA GLN A 12 18.58 -12.96 7.29
C GLN A 12 17.48 -12.03 7.82
N VAL A 13 16.28 -12.13 7.22
CA VAL A 13 15.12 -11.34 7.65
C VAL A 13 14.58 -11.89 8.97
N GLN A 14 14.37 -11.02 9.94
CA GLN A 14 13.76 -11.36 11.23
C GLN A 14 12.70 -10.33 11.64
N MET A 15 11.65 -10.80 12.33
CA MET A 15 10.64 -9.91 12.91
C MET A 15 11.21 -9.28 14.19
N VAL A 16 11.09 -7.96 14.31
CA VAL A 16 11.52 -7.23 15.51
C VAL A 16 10.56 -7.53 16.65
N ASP A 17 11.07 -7.97 17.79
CA ASP A 17 10.29 -8.05 19.02
C ASP A 17 9.88 -6.64 19.49
N VAL A 18 8.59 -6.46 19.72
CA VAL A 18 7.98 -5.20 20.15
C VAL A 18 7.20 -5.33 21.46
N THR A 19 7.35 -6.44 22.18
CA THR A 19 6.55 -6.81 23.36
C THR A 19 6.59 -5.74 24.46
N ASP A 20 7.76 -5.19 24.77
CA ASP A 20 7.93 -4.18 25.83
C ASP A 20 7.53 -2.76 25.40
N LYS A 21 7.11 -2.55 24.14
CA LYS A 21 6.74 -1.23 23.66
C LYS A 21 5.35 -0.85 24.14
N ALA A 22 5.24 0.29 24.81
CA ALA A 22 3.94 0.82 25.23
C ALA A 22 2.98 0.99 24.05
N GLN A 23 1.74 0.54 24.24
CA GLN A 23 0.68 0.73 23.24
C GLN A 23 0.28 2.21 23.18
N THR A 24 0.26 2.75 21.96
CA THR A 24 -0.13 4.14 21.69
C THR A 24 -0.95 4.22 20.41
N ALA A 25 -1.80 5.24 20.29
CA ALA A 25 -2.52 5.50 19.05
C ALA A 25 -1.54 5.97 17.96
N ARG A 26 -1.50 5.24 16.84
CA ARG A 26 -0.60 5.53 15.71
C ARG A 26 -1.39 5.72 14.44
N LYS A 27 -0.95 6.65 13.58
CA LYS A 27 -1.54 6.91 12.27
C LYS A 27 -0.45 7.02 11.23
N ALA A 28 -0.67 6.39 10.08
CA ALA A 28 0.18 6.52 8.90
C ALA A 28 -0.66 7.01 7.71
N LYS A 29 -0.02 7.74 6.79
CA LYS A 29 -0.59 8.15 5.50
C LYS A 29 0.41 7.81 4.40
N ALA A 30 -0.05 7.19 3.33
CA ALA A 30 0.74 6.87 2.15
C ALA A 30 0.02 7.34 0.88
N ARG A 31 0.77 7.54 -0.21
CA ARG A 31 0.23 7.88 -1.54
C ARG A 31 0.91 7.04 -2.62
N GLY A 32 0.20 6.78 -3.70
CA GLY A 32 0.72 6.12 -4.90
C GLY A 32 0.06 6.69 -6.15
N GLN A 33 0.65 6.44 -7.31
CA GLN A 33 0.14 6.89 -8.60
C GLN A 33 0.24 5.77 -9.63
N VAL A 34 -0.70 5.76 -10.58
CA VAL A 34 -0.69 4.84 -11.73
C VAL A 34 -0.64 5.68 -12.99
N THR A 35 0.50 5.65 -13.68
CA THR A 35 0.66 6.31 -14.98
C THR A 35 0.04 5.45 -16.07
N MET A 36 -0.72 6.07 -16.98
CA MET A 36 -1.39 5.39 -18.08
C MET A 36 -1.44 6.28 -19.32
N LYS A 37 -1.84 5.71 -20.46
CA LYS A 37 -2.05 6.46 -21.71
C LYS A 37 -3.24 7.43 -21.54
N SER A 38 -3.17 8.59 -22.20
CA SER A 38 -4.25 9.60 -22.16
C SER A 38 -5.60 9.04 -22.62
N ALA A 39 -5.59 8.13 -23.61
CA ALA A 39 -6.81 7.46 -24.08
C ALA A 39 -7.48 6.61 -22.98
N THR A 40 -6.69 5.94 -22.13
CA THR A 40 -7.19 5.15 -20.99
C THR A 40 -7.81 6.05 -19.94
N LEU A 41 -7.15 7.17 -19.63
CA LEU A 41 -7.68 8.15 -18.68
C LEU A 41 -9.00 8.75 -19.17
N LYS A 42 -9.12 9.02 -20.47
CA LYS A 42 -10.36 9.51 -21.08
C LYS A 42 -11.50 8.51 -20.94
N LEU A 43 -11.27 7.23 -21.23
CA LEU A 43 -12.28 6.17 -21.04
C LEU A 43 -12.72 6.05 -19.58
N LEU A 44 -11.78 6.19 -18.65
CA LEU A 44 -12.04 6.16 -17.22
C LEU A 44 -12.90 7.37 -16.79
N ALA A 45 -12.58 8.56 -17.26
CA ALA A 45 -13.33 9.78 -16.97
C ALA A 45 -14.75 9.77 -17.57
N GLU A 46 -14.91 9.20 -18.77
CA GLU A 46 -16.21 9.02 -19.43
C GLU A 46 -17.04 7.86 -18.85
N GLY A 47 -16.48 7.07 -17.91
CA GLY A 47 -17.17 5.90 -17.35
C GLY A 47 -17.34 4.74 -18.33
N ARG A 48 -16.59 4.72 -19.44
CA ARG A 48 -16.74 3.76 -20.55
C ARG A 48 -15.75 2.60 -20.47
N MET A 49 -15.30 2.28 -19.25
CA MET A 49 -14.38 1.17 -19.03
C MET A 49 -15.10 -0.15 -19.22
N ALA A 50 -14.53 -1.04 -20.06
CA ALA A 50 -15.12 -2.35 -20.35
C ALA A 50 -15.29 -3.25 -19.10
N LYS A 51 -14.51 -3.01 -18.05
CA LYS A 51 -14.54 -3.75 -16.78
C LYS A 51 -15.47 -3.12 -15.72
N GLY A 52 -16.28 -2.13 -16.09
CA GLY A 52 -17.13 -1.39 -15.16
C GLY A 52 -16.35 -0.37 -14.32
N ASN A 53 -16.82 -0.12 -13.10
CA ASN A 53 -16.28 0.94 -12.24
C ASN A 53 -14.96 0.54 -11.57
N VAL A 54 -13.86 0.83 -12.27
CA VAL A 54 -12.49 0.48 -11.83
C VAL A 54 -12.02 1.24 -10.59
N LEU A 55 -12.49 2.47 -10.34
CA LEU A 55 -12.08 3.25 -9.17
C LEU A 55 -12.71 2.71 -7.88
N THR A 56 -13.99 2.35 -7.94
CA THR A 56 -14.68 1.71 -6.80
C THR A 56 -14.04 0.35 -6.48
N ALA A 57 -13.75 -0.45 -7.51
CA ALA A 57 -13.04 -1.72 -7.32
C ALA A 57 -11.65 -1.51 -6.67
N ALA A 58 -10.87 -0.52 -7.14
CA ALA A 58 -9.57 -0.18 -6.56
C ALA A 58 -9.66 0.29 -5.10
N LYS A 59 -10.69 1.07 -4.74
CA LYS A 59 -10.95 1.49 -3.36
C LYS A 59 -11.21 0.30 -2.44
N LEU A 60 -12.05 -0.64 -2.87
CA LEU A 60 -12.34 -1.85 -2.10
C LEU A 60 -11.08 -2.71 -1.94
N ALA A 61 -10.35 -2.93 -3.03
CA ALA A 61 -9.09 -3.67 -2.99
C ALA A 61 -8.08 -3.03 -2.03
N GLY A 62 -7.95 -1.70 -2.02
CA GLY A 62 -7.05 -0.99 -1.12
C GLY A 62 -7.42 -1.11 0.36
N ILE A 63 -8.72 -1.12 0.70
CA ILE A 63 -9.18 -1.32 2.08
C ILE A 63 -8.94 -2.77 2.51
N LEU A 64 -9.19 -3.73 1.62
CA LEU A 64 -8.99 -5.15 1.90
C LEU A 64 -7.50 -5.51 2.03
N ALA A 65 -6.63 -4.95 1.19
CA ALA A 65 -5.19 -5.22 1.25
C ALA A 65 -4.49 -4.64 2.49
N ALA A 66 -5.10 -3.65 3.16
CA ALA A 66 -4.57 -3.07 4.39
C ALA A 66 -4.87 -3.90 5.64
N LYS A 67 -5.73 -4.92 5.53
CA LYS A 67 -6.17 -5.79 6.62
C LYS A 67 -5.70 -7.22 6.34
#